data_AF-A0A0S7XVQ3-F1
#
_entry.id   AF-A0A0S7XVQ3-F1
#
_cell.length_a   1.000
_cell.length_b   1.000
_cell.length_c   1.000
_cell.angle_alpha   90.00
_cell.angle_beta   90.00
_cell.angle_gamma   90.00
#
_symmetry.space_group_name_H-M   'P 1'
#
loop_
_entity.id
_entity.type
_entity.pdbx_description
1 polymer ?
#
loop_
_entity_poly.entity_id
_entity_poly.type
_entity_poly.pdbx_seq_one_letter_code
_entity_poly.pdbx_strand_id
1 'polypeptide(L)'
;MQEQKSVEVGNWGTWLVNTVIHPFAVTATPLFVLVLMIYLVYYAFLTGTQQGIRSFSGVLLPLILVTFLYIFQRDLLRNMGKIPTTVSFLISLIIGLLVMTIVRVIGHSSSIPITELVLSGSFSILVFSYVSLLETKMFSYYYGMISGFLIYLFFFGFPVNL
;
A
#
# COMPACT_ATOMS: atom_id res chain seq x y z
N MET A 1 8.98 -17.89 47.88
CA MET A 1 9.38 -16.52 48.25
C MET A 1 10.64 -16.21 47.44
N GLN A 2 10.67 -15.33 46.45
CA GLN A 2 9.80 -14.23 46.05
C GLN A 2 9.47 -14.33 44.56
N GLU A 3 8.18 -14.13 44.26
CA GLU A 3 7.62 -13.92 42.93
C GLU A 3 8.14 -12.55 42.44
N GLN A 4 9.13 -12.56 41.55
CA GLN A 4 9.59 -11.34 40.89
C GLN A 4 8.60 -11.00 39.78
N LYS A 5 7.43 -10.48 40.20
CA LYS A 5 6.47 -9.80 39.34
C LYS A 5 7.14 -8.48 38.94
N SER A 6 7.97 -8.51 37.90
CA SER A 6 8.48 -7.29 37.29
C SER A 6 7.27 -6.50 36.83
N VAL A 7 6.98 -5.42 37.54
CA VAL A 7 6.03 -4.41 37.12
C VAL A 7 6.50 -3.97 35.75
N GLU A 8 5.81 -4.44 34.69
CA GLU A 8 5.85 -3.81 33.38
C GLU A 8 5.45 -2.36 33.63
N VAL A 9 6.45 -1.48 33.72
CA VAL A 9 6.22 -0.04 33.66
C VAL A 9 5.57 0.17 32.31
N GLY A 10 4.25 0.34 32.36
CA GLY A 10 3.36 0.45 31.21
C GLY A 10 3.93 1.50 30.28
N ASN A 11 4.61 1.04 29.24
CA ASN A 11 5.17 1.89 28.23
C ASN A 11 3.98 2.29 27.35
N TRP A 12 3.28 3.33 27.83
CA TRP A 12 2.04 3.83 27.26
C TRP A 12 2.19 4.14 25.77
N GLY A 13 3.41 4.52 25.34
CA GLY A 13 3.78 4.66 23.94
C GLY A 13 3.63 3.35 23.14
N THR A 14 4.20 2.25 23.61
CA THR A 14 4.01 0.94 22.95
C THR A 14 2.56 0.46 22.98
N TRP A 15 1.82 0.74 24.06
CA TRP A 15 0.39 0.43 24.12
C TRP A 15 -0.39 1.23 23.07
N LEU A 16 -0.20 2.55 23.00
CA LEU A 16 -0.87 3.42 22.03
C LEU A 16 -0.51 3.04 20.58
N VAL A 17 0.77 2.77 20.32
CA VAL A 17 1.25 2.36 19.00
C VAL A 17 0.61 1.04 18.58
N ASN A 18 0.60 0.03 19.46
CA ASN A 18 0.05 -1.29 19.13
C ASN A 18 -1.48 -1.33 19.08
N THR A 19 -2.16 -0.57 19.94
CA THR A 19 -3.62 -0.63 20.09
C THR A 19 -4.35 0.33 19.16
N VAL A 20 -3.78 1.50 18.85
CA VAL A 20 -4.48 2.55 18.09
C VAL A 20 -3.83 2.79 16.75
N ILE A 21 -2.52 3.09 16.75
CA ILE A 21 -1.82 3.50 15.51
C ILE A 21 -1.68 2.33 14.54
N HIS A 22 -1.36 1.14 15.04
CA HIS A 22 -1.21 -0.07 14.23
C HIS A 22 -2.47 -0.48 13.47
N PRO A 23 -3.61 -0.75 14.13
CA PRO A 23 -4.82 -1.14 13.43
C PRO A 23 -5.33 -0.03 12.52
N PHE A 24 -5.15 1.23 12.91
CA PHE A 24 -5.47 2.36 12.06
C PHE A 24 -4.62 2.38 10.79
N ALA A 25 -3.29 2.30 10.87
CA ALA A 25 -2.43 2.32 9.69
C ALA A 25 -2.69 1.15 8.73
N VAL A 26 -2.90 -0.06 9.28
CA VAL A 26 -3.17 -1.27 8.49
C VAL A 26 -4.52 -1.21 7.79
N THR A 27 -5.52 -0.55 8.39
CA THR A 27 -6.88 -0.48 7.83
C THR A 27 -7.08 0.76 6.97
N ALA A 28 -6.62 1.92 7.45
CA ALA A 28 -6.79 3.21 6.78
C ALA A 28 -6.00 3.29 5.48
N THR A 29 -4.83 2.65 5.38
CA THR A 29 -3.99 2.76 4.18
C THR A 29 -4.60 2.05 2.98
N PRO A 30 -4.98 0.76 3.06
CA PRO A 30 -5.69 0.11 1.95
C PRO A 30 -7.00 0.84 1.65
N LEU A 31 -7.75 1.27 2.67
CA LEU A 31 -9.02 1.95 2.47
C LEU A 31 -8.85 3.29 1.74
N PHE A 32 -7.83 4.07 2.09
CA PHE A 32 -7.49 5.31 1.40
C PHE A 32 -7.12 5.07 -0.07
N VAL A 33 -6.28 4.07 -0.35
CA VAL A 33 -5.92 3.71 -1.72
C VAL A 33 -7.15 3.20 -2.49
N LEU A 34 -8.04 2.44 -1.84
CA LEU A 34 -9.30 1.98 -2.43
C LEU A 34 -10.21 3.14 -2.83
N VAL A 35 -10.39 4.11 -1.93
CA VAL A 35 -11.19 5.32 -2.21
C VAL A 35 -10.58 6.11 -3.37
N LEU A 36 -9.25 6.26 -3.42
CA LEU A 36 -8.56 6.92 -4.54
C LEU A 36 -8.80 6.18 -5.87
N MET A 37 -8.73 4.84 -5.88
CA MET A 37 -9.00 4.07 -7.09
C MET A 37 -10.44 4.24 -7.57
N ILE A 38 -11.41 4.17 -6.66
CA ILE A 38 -12.83 4.39 -7.00
C ILE A 38 -13.03 5.79 -7.57
N TYR A 39 -12.43 6.79 -6.94
CA TYR A 39 -12.51 8.18 -7.40
C TYR A 39 -11.93 8.36 -8.81
N LEU A 40 -10.74 7.79 -9.09
CA LEU A 40 -10.10 7.90 -10.40
C LEU A 40 -10.89 7.20 -11.50
N VAL A 41 -11.39 5.99 -11.22
CA VAL A 41 -12.24 5.25 -12.17
C VAL A 41 -13.52 6.04 -12.44
N TYR A 42 -14.18 6.54 -11.40
CA TYR A 42 -15.38 7.36 -11.53
C TYR A 42 -15.11 8.61 -12.39
N TYR A 43 -14.03 9.33 -12.10
CA TYR A 43 -13.63 10.51 -12.87
C TYR A 43 -13.35 10.17 -14.34
N ALA A 44 -12.70 9.04 -14.62
CA ALA A 44 -12.46 8.57 -15.99
C ALA A 44 -13.76 8.20 -16.73
N PHE A 45 -14.82 7.78 -16.03
CA PHE A 45 -16.13 7.59 -16.64
C PHE A 45 -16.83 8.91 -16.96
N LEU A 46 -16.57 9.98 -16.21
CA LEU A 46 -17.08 11.32 -16.51
C LEU A 46 -16.44 11.92 -17.76
N THR A 47 -15.17 11.61 -18.04
CA THR A 47 -14.47 12.07 -19.26
C THR A 47 -14.82 11.25 -20.50
N GLY A 48 -15.26 10.00 -20.33
CA GLY A 48 -15.88 9.21 -21.39
C GLY A 48 -15.87 7.70 -21.13
N THR A 49 -16.86 6.99 -21.67
CA THR A 49 -17.06 5.54 -21.44
C THR A 49 -15.82 4.69 -21.77
N GLN A 50 -15.12 5.00 -22.86
CA GLN A 50 -13.91 4.26 -23.25
C GLN A 50 -12.73 4.50 -22.29
N GLN A 51 -12.61 5.72 -21.74
CA GLN A 51 -11.58 6.04 -20.75
C GLN A 51 -11.89 5.35 -19.42
N GLY A 52 -13.15 5.38 -18.98
CA GLY A 52 -13.61 4.66 -17.80
C GLY A 52 -13.36 3.15 -17.87
N ILE A 53 -13.69 2.48 -18.98
CA ILE A 53 -13.42 1.04 -19.16
C ILE A 53 -11.92 0.74 -19.10
N ARG A 54 -11.07 1.58 -19.70
CA ARG A 54 -9.61 1.43 -19.65
C ARG A 54 -9.10 1.58 -18.21
N SER A 55 -9.51 2.64 -17.52
CA SER A 55 -9.15 2.90 -16.12
C SER A 55 -9.56 1.75 -15.21
N PHE A 56 -10.80 1.26 -15.34
CA PHE A 56 -11.30 0.11 -14.59
C PHE A 56 -10.51 -1.18 -14.88
N SER A 57 -10.18 -1.44 -16.14
CA SER A 57 -9.33 -2.58 -16.51
C SER A 57 -7.91 -2.47 -15.94
N GLY A 58 -7.37 -1.24 -15.90
CA GLY A 58 -6.09 -0.92 -15.28
C GLY A 58 -6.07 -1.21 -13.78
N VAL A 59 -7.18 -0.96 -13.07
CA VAL A 59 -7.34 -1.30 -11.65
C VAL A 59 -7.45 -2.80 -11.42
N LEU A 60 -8.22 -3.51 -12.26
CA LEU A 60 -8.46 -4.94 -12.10
C LEU A 60 -7.23 -5.80 -12.36
N LEU A 61 -6.37 -5.40 -13.30
CA LEU A 61 -5.28 -6.25 -13.78
C LEU A 61 -4.27 -6.59 -12.68
N PRO A 62 -3.74 -5.65 -11.88
CA PRO A 62 -2.82 -5.98 -10.79
C PRO A 62 -3.50 -6.81 -9.70
N LEU A 63 -4.79 -6.58 -9.45
CA LEU A 63 -5.54 -7.33 -8.44
C LEU A 63 -5.70 -8.80 -8.84
N ILE A 64 -6.03 -9.07 -10.11
CA ILE A 64 -6.09 -10.43 -10.65
C ILE A 64 -4.69 -11.07 -10.65
N LEU A 65 -3.66 -10.34 -11.06
CA LEU A 65 -2.29 -10.86 -11.15
C LEU A 65 -1.74 -11.24 -9.76
N VAL A 66 -1.95 -10.40 -8.75
CA VAL A 66 -1.56 -10.71 -7.37
C VAL A 66 -2.40 -11.87 -6.82
N THR A 67 -3.70 -11.94 -7.12
CA THR A 67 -4.55 -13.08 -6.75
C THR A 67 -4.03 -14.38 -7.38
N PHE A 68 -3.60 -14.33 -8.64
CA PHE A 68 -3.02 -15.48 -9.34
C PHE A 68 -1.70 -15.91 -8.68
N LEU A 69 -0.79 -14.98 -8.41
CA LEU A 69 0.45 -15.27 -7.68
C LEU A 69 0.18 -15.86 -6.29
N TYR A 70 -0.83 -15.36 -5.58
CA TYR A 70 -1.24 -15.90 -4.30
C TYR A 70 -1.77 -17.33 -4.37
N ILE A 71 -2.53 -17.67 -5.42
CA ILE A 71 -3.08 -19.02 -5.57
C ILE A 71 -1.98 -20.00 -6.02
N PHE A 72 -1.19 -19.63 -7.02
CA PHE A 72 -0.28 -20.55 -7.72
C PHE A 72 1.15 -20.55 -7.18
N GLN A 73 1.58 -19.52 -6.46
CA GLN A 73 2.97 -19.36 -6.02
C GLN A 73 3.09 -18.96 -4.53
N ARG A 74 2.32 -19.63 -3.67
CA ARG A 74 2.33 -19.40 -2.21
C ARG A 74 3.72 -19.44 -1.59
N ASP A 75 4.58 -20.36 -2.06
CA ASP A 75 5.95 -20.50 -1.53
C ASP A 75 6.85 -19.31 -1.87
N LEU A 76 6.64 -18.65 -3.02
CA LEU A 76 7.36 -17.43 -3.39
C LEU A 76 6.98 -16.29 -2.44
N LEU A 77 5.69 -16.11 -2.17
CA LEU A 77 5.22 -15.11 -1.19
C LEU A 77 5.73 -15.42 0.22
N ARG A 78 5.75 -16.70 0.61
CA ARG A 78 6.29 -17.11 1.92
C ARG A 78 7.79 -16.86 2.02
N ASN A 79 8.54 -17.04 0.94
CA ASN A 79 9.97 -16.73 0.90
C ASN A 79 10.24 -15.22 0.91
N MET A 80 9.37 -14.40 0.31
CA MET A 80 9.44 -12.94 0.45
C MET A 80 9.27 -12.49 1.91
N GLY A 81 8.48 -13.20 2.72
CA GLY A 81 8.36 -12.96 4.16
C GLY A 81 9.63 -13.23 4.99
N LYS A 82 10.66 -13.87 4.39
CA LYS A 82 11.95 -14.09 5.06
C LYS A 82 12.89 -12.88 4.98
N ILE A 83 12.58 -11.88 4.15
CA ILE A 83 13.38 -10.67 3.99
C ILE A 83 13.41 -9.89 5.33
N PRO A 84 14.57 -9.33 5.73
CA PRO A 84 14.66 -8.50 6.93
C PRO A 84 13.71 -7.30 6.91
N THR A 85 13.16 -6.95 8.07
CA THR A 85 12.16 -5.88 8.25
C THR A 85 12.68 -4.51 7.77
N THR A 86 13.95 -4.20 8.00
CA THR A 86 14.59 -2.96 7.54
C THR A 86 14.70 -2.89 6.02
N VAL A 87 15.04 -4.01 5.38
CA VAL A 87 15.16 -4.09 3.92
C VAL A 87 13.79 -3.96 3.26
N SER A 88 12.78 -4.66 3.78
CA SER A 88 11.40 -4.54 3.28
C SER A 88 10.83 -3.14 3.44
N PHE A 89 11.13 -2.45 4.56
CA PHE A 89 10.74 -1.06 4.78
C PHE A 89 11.35 -0.13 3.71
N LEU A 90 12.68 -0.21 3.51
CA LEU A 90 13.37 0.63 2.52
C LEU A 90 12.86 0.39 1.10
N ILE A 91 12.67 -0.88 0.71
CA ILE A 91 12.11 -1.23 -0.60
C ILE A 91 10.72 -0.61 -0.75
N SER A 92 9.85 -0.73 0.26
CA SER A 92 8.48 -0.23 0.20
C SER A 92 8.41 1.31 0.19
N LEU A 93 9.33 1.96 0.90
CA LEU A 93 9.49 3.42 0.87
C LEU A 93 9.91 3.91 -0.52
N ILE A 94 10.91 3.26 -1.13
CA ILE A 94 11.35 3.58 -2.49
C ILE A 94 10.20 3.35 -3.48
N ILE A 95 9.47 2.23 -3.35
CA ILE A 95 8.30 1.96 -4.18
C ILE A 95 7.24 3.05 -4.00
N GLY A 96 6.91 3.47 -2.77
CA GLY A 96 5.94 4.54 -2.52
C GLY A 96 6.34 5.86 -3.18
N LEU A 97 7.62 6.25 -3.10
CA LEU A 97 8.15 7.43 -3.79
C LEU A 97 8.10 7.31 -5.32
N LEU A 98 8.50 6.15 -5.85
CA LEU A 98 8.46 5.88 -7.30
C LEU A 98 7.05 5.90 -7.84
N VAL A 99 6.10 5.29 -7.13
CA VAL A 99 4.67 5.29 -7.45
C VAL A 99 4.19 6.73 -7.65
N MET A 100 4.39 7.59 -6.65
CA MET A 100 3.94 8.99 -6.72
C MET A 100 4.65 9.78 -7.82
N THR A 101 5.94 9.50 -8.04
CA THR A 101 6.72 10.13 -9.12
C THR A 101 6.22 9.72 -10.50
N ILE A 102 5.92 8.43 -10.70
CA ILE A 102 5.36 7.89 -11.94
C ILE A 102 3.99 8.53 -12.21
N VAL A 103 3.12 8.59 -11.20
CA VAL A 103 1.80 9.23 -11.31
C VAL A 103 1.95 10.67 -11.78
N ARG A 104 2.84 11.46 -11.17
CA ARG A 104 3.04 12.86 -11.53
C ARG A 104 3.61 13.06 -12.93
N VAL A 105 4.62 12.29 -13.31
CA VAL A 105 5.35 12.50 -14.58
C VAL A 105 4.59 11.93 -15.77
N ILE A 106 4.01 10.73 -15.62
CA ILE A 106 3.45 9.97 -16.74
C ILE A 106 1.93 10.15 -16.84
N GLY A 107 1.26 10.46 -15.73
CA GLY A 107 -0.20 10.64 -15.69
C GLY A 107 -0.74 11.74 -16.62
N HIS A 108 0.10 12.67 -17.09
CA HIS A 108 -0.30 13.74 -17.99
C HIS A 108 -0.34 13.38 -19.48
N SER A 109 0.40 12.35 -19.92
CA SER A 109 0.69 12.18 -21.36
C SER A 109 0.39 10.79 -21.91
N SER A 110 -0.06 9.83 -21.09
CA SER A 110 -0.26 8.46 -21.53
C SER A 110 -1.73 8.12 -21.80
N SER A 111 -2.01 7.54 -22.96
CA SER A 111 -3.31 6.88 -23.28
C SER A 111 -3.59 5.65 -22.40
N ILE A 112 -2.59 5.22 -21.64
CA ILE A 112 -2.59 4.07 -20.74
C ILE A 112 -2.87 4.59 -19.32
N PRO A 113 -3.80 3.97 -18.56
CA PRO A 113 -4.17 4.36 -17.19
C PRO A 113 -3.09 3.93 -16.17
N ILE A 114 -1.91 4.54 -16.28
CA ILE A 114 -0.73 4.16 -15.50
C ILE A 114 -0.94 4.50 -14.03
N THR A 115 -1.60 5.61 -13.73
CA THR A 115 -1.91 6.01 -12.34
C THR A 115 -2.75 4.95 -11.63
N GLU A 116 -3.78 4.47 -12.29
CA GLU A 116 -4.71 3.47 -11.76
C GLU A 116 -4.06 2.09 -11.65
N LEU A 117 -3.21 1.73 -12.59
CA LEU A 117 -2.45 0.48 -12.58
C LEU A 117 -1.43 0.46 -11.43
N VAL A 118 -0.75 1.58 -11.18
CA VAL A 118 0.23 1.70 -10.11
C VAL A 118 -0.44 1.73 -8.73
N LEU A 119 -1.55 2.47 -8.57
CA LEU A 119 -2.31 2.51 -7.33
C LEU A 119 -2.95 1.16 -6.99
N SER A 120 -3.53 0.48 -7.97
CA SER A 120 -4.11 -0.84 -7.78
C SER A 120 -3.08 -1.93 -7.54
N GLY A 121 -1.90 -1.84 -8.15
CA GLY A 121 -0.76 -2.70 -7.81
C GLY A 121 -0.35 -2.51 -6.35
N SER A 122 -0.23 -1.26 -5.90
CA SER A 122 0.10 -0.93 -4.51
C SER A 122 -0.96 -1.46 -3.54
N PHE A 123 -2.24 -1.24 -3.83
CA PHE A 123 -3.36 -1.77 -3.04
C PHE A 123 -3.34 -3.29 -2.96
N SER A 124 -3.15 -3.97 -4.09
CA SER A 124 -3.15 -5.42 -4.18
C SER A 124 -2.00 -6.01 -3.36
N ILE A 125 -0.81 -5.43 -3.43
CA ILE A 125 0.33 -5.83 -2.60
C ILE A 125 -0.02 -5.66 -1.12
N LEU A 126 -0.57 -4.51 -0.71
CA LEU A 126 -0.96 -4.28 0.68
C LEU A 126 -1.98 -5.34 1.16
N VAL A 127 -3.09 -5.50 0.45
CA VAL A 127 -4.16 -6.45 0.80
C VAL A 127 -3.64 -7.89 0.87
N PHE A 128 -2.86 -8.33 -0.11
CA PHE A 128 -2.35 -9.70 -0.11
C PHE A 128 -1.20 -9.91 0.86
N SER A 129 -0.39 -8.90 1.17
CA SER A 129 0.53 -8.94 2.30
C SER A 129 -0.26 -9.17 3.59
N TYR A 130 -1.37 -8.45 3.81
CA TYR A 130 -2.26 -8.65 4.98
C TYR A 130 -2.78 -10.08 5.10
N VAL A 131 -3.27 -10.65 3.99
CA VAL A 131 -3.85 -11.99 3.99
C VAL A 131 -2.79 -13.10 4.09
N SER A 132 -1.59 -12.89 3.55
CA SER A 132 -0.55 -13.93 3.45
C SER A 132 0.37 -14.03 4.66
N LEU A 133 0.56 -12.94 5.40
CA LEU A 133 1.61 -12.84 6.42
C LEU A 133 1.01 -12.48 7.79
N LEU A 134 0.37 -13.41 8.50
CA LEU A 134 -0.12 -13.16 9.88
C LEU A 134 0.97 -12.78 10.92
N GLU A 135 2.22 -12.50 10.52
CA GLU A 135 3.35 -12.16 11.39
C GLU A 135 3.78 -10.68 11.34
N THR A 136 4.43 -10.24 12.42
CA THR A 136 4.99 -8.89 12.71
C THR A 136 5.84 -8.24 11.61
N LYS A 137 6.22 -8.96 10.55
CA LYS A 137 6.96 -8.43 9.40
C LYS A 137 6.08 -7.69 8.38
N MET A 138 4.76 -7.75 8.52
CA MET A 138 3.84 -6.99 7.66
C MET A 138 4.05 -5.49 7.73
N PHE A 139 4.40 -4.99 8.90
CA PHE A 139 4.34 -3.57 9.20
C PHE A 139 5.36 -2.73 8.44
N SER A 140 6.52 -3.29 8.12
CA SER A 140 7.54 -2.59 7.34
C SER A 140 7.04 -2.19 5.95
N TYR A 141 6.24 -3.03 5.31
CA TYR A 141 5.68 -2.74 3.99
C TYR A 141 4.67 -1.59 4.05
N TYR A 142 3.73 -1.65 4.99
CA TYR A 142 2.74 -0.60 5.22
C TYR A 142 3.37 0.74 5.58
N TYR A 143 4.20 0.76 6.62
CA TYR A 143 4.83 2.00 7.07
C TYR A 143 5.80 2.55 6.04
N GLY A 144 6.56 1.69 5.34
CA GLY A 144 7.46 2.13 4.28
C GLY A 144 6.68 2.83 3.17
N MET A 145 5.63 2.20 2.67
CA MET A 145 4.81 2.74 1.59
C MET A 145 4.08 4.03 1.98
N ILE A 146 3.44 4.07 3.16
CA ILE A 146 2.80 5.28 3.70
C ILE A 146 3.82 6.41 3.87
N SER A 147 4.99 6.10 4.44
CA SER A 147 6.04 7.10 4.64
C SER A 147 6.53 7.64 3.30
N GLY A 148 6.72 6.78 2.29
CA GLY A 148 7.06 7.21 0.93
C GLY A 148 6.00 8.14 0.34
N PHE A 149 4.71 7.80 0.49
CA PHE A 149 3.61 8.66 0.06
C PHE A 149 3.61 10.01 0.79
N LEU A 150 3.74 10.01 2.11
CA LEU A 150 3.73 11.23 2.92
C LEU A 150 4.95 12.12 2.65
N ILE A 151 6.15 11.53 2.54
CA ILE A 151 7.37 12.25 2.16
C ILE A 151 7.17 12.91 0.81
N TYR A 152 6.65 12.18 -0.17
CA TYR A 152 6.35 12.75 -1.47
C TYR A 152 5.38 13.92 -1.37
N LEU A 153 4.23 13.72 -0.71
CA LEU A 153 3.21 14.76 -0.54
C LEU A 153 3.74 16.01 0.16
N PHE A 154 4.62 15.83 1.16
CA PHE A 154 5.23 16.93 1.89
C PHE A 154 6.13 17.80 1.01
N PHE A 155 6.95 17.20 0.15
CA PHE A 155 7.87 17.94 -0.73
C PHE A 155 7.23 18.44 -2.03
N PHE A 156 6.27 17.69 -2.57
CA PHE A 156 5.81 17.84 -3.94
C PHE A 156 4.31 18.11 -4.07
N GLY A 157 3.54 18.01 -2.99
CA GLY A 157 2.09 18.11 -3.01
C GLY A 157 1.40 16.89 -3.62
N PHE A 158 0.08 16.98 -3.76
CA PHE A 158 -0.73 15.91 -4.35
C PHE A 158 -0.41 15.77 -5.85
N PRO A 159 -0.05 14.57 -6.35
CA PRO A 159 0.39 14.37 -7.73
C PRO A 159 -0.77 14.42 -8.76
N VAL A 160 -1.92 14.99 -8.37
CA VAL A 160 -3.10 15.12 -9.19
C VAL A 160 -3.29 16.61 -9.42
N ASN A 161 -2.69 17.14 -10.48
CA ASN A 161 -3.11 18.43 -10.99
C ASN A 161 -4.49 18.22 -11.61
N LEU A 162 -5.53 18.69 -10.92
CA LEU A 162 -6.88 18.87 -11.47
C LEU A 162 -6.84 19.84 -12.65
#